data_AF-A0A7J0H458-F1
#
_entry.id   AF-A0A7J0H458-F1
#
_cell.length_a   1.000
_cell.length_b   1.000
_cell.length_c   1.000
_cell.angle_alpha   90.00
_cell.angle_beta   90.00
_cell.angle_gamma   90.00
#
_symmetry.space_group_name_H-M   'P 1'
#
loop_
_entity.id
_entity.type
_entity.pdbx_description
1 polymer ?
#
loop_
_entity_poly.entity_id
_entity_poly.type
_entity_poly.pdbx_seq_one_letter_code
_entity_poly.pdbx_strand_id
1 'polypeptide(L)'
;LNDCDGQLICIKGKCNDDPQVGTHICHGGTTPSPQPGGCNPSGTLMCQGQSYPTYDCSPPVKSSTPAKLTNNDFSKGGDGGGPSECDESYHSNDELIVALSTGWYNGGSRCGKMIQITASNGKRVAAKVVDECDSRHGCDEEHAGQPPCPNNIVDGSDAVWRALGLDKNVGVVDITWSMA
;
A
#
# COMPACT_ATOMS: atom_id res chain seq x y z
N LEU A 1 5.47 -1.39 -24.75
CA LEU A 1 6.62 -2.11 -24.17
C LEU A 1 7.60 -1.06 -23.65
N ASN A 2 7.90 -1.15 -22.36
CA ASN A 2 8.82 -0.30 -21.63
C ASN A 2 10.24 -0.85 -21.82
N ASP A 3 10.90 -0.42 -22.90
CA ASP A 3 12.26 -0.84 -23.28
C ASP A 3 13.35 -0.12 -22.45
N CYS A 4 13.07 0.18 -21.19
CA CYS A 4 13.94 0.97 -20.32
C CYS A 4 14.57 0.09 -19.23
N ASP A 5 15.89 0.18 -19.06
CA ASP A 5 16.63 -0.58 -18.06
C ASP A 5 16.34 -0.06 -16.63
N GLY A 6 16.17 -0.98 -15.68
CA GLY A 6 16.07 -0.68 -14.25
C GLY A 6 14.72 -0.09 -13.81
N GLN A 7 14.76 0.82 -12.82
CA GLN A 7 13.57 1.46 -12.21
C GLN A 7 12.98 2.60 -13.06
N LEU A 8 13.21 2.59 -14.38
CA LEU A 8 12.82 3.65 -15.29
C LEU A 8 11.54 3.33 -16.05
N ILE A 9 10.71 4.34 -16.29
CA ILE A 9 9.48 4.24 -17.07
C ILE A 9 9.61 4.97 -18.41
N CYS A 10 8.97 4.43 -19.46
CA CYS A 10 9.01 5.04 -20.78
C CYS A 10 7.88 6.08 -20.94
N ILE A 11 8.23 7.38 -20.89
CA ILE A 11 7.32 8.49 -21.15
C ILE A 11 7.74 9.16 -22.46
N LYS A 12 6.84 9.15 -23.46
CA LYS A 12 7.08 9.72 -24.80
C LYS A 12 8.33 9.17 -25.51
N GLY A 13 8.62 7.88 -25.35
CA GLY A 13 9.78 7.23 -25.98
C GLY A 13 11.12 7.55 -25.32
N LYS A 14 11.10 8.06 -24.08
CA LYS A 14 12.29 8.30 -23.26
C LYS A 14 12.14 7.62 -21.91
N CYS A 15 13.22 7.04 -21.42
CA CYS A 15 13.29 6.52 -20.05
C CYS A 15 13.34 7.69 -19.07
N ASN A 16 12.42 7.70 -18.11
CA ASN A 16 12.27 8.72 -17.07
C ASN A 16 12.09 8.03 -15.72
N ASP A 17 12.34 8.77 -14.65
CA ASP A 17 12.09 8.30 -13.28
C ASP A 17 10.61 8.03 -13.02
N ASP A 18 10.32 7.02 -12.19
CA ASP A 18 8.97 6.78 -11.73
C ASP A 18 8.62 7.76 -10.59
N PRO A 19 7.64 8.66 -10.79
CA PRO A 19 7.25 9.64 -9.77
C PRO A 19 6.66 9.01 -8.50
N GLN A 20 6.30 7.72 -8.51
CA GLN A 20 5.82 6.99 -7.34
C GLN A 20 6.95 6.31 -6.56
N VAL A 21 8.05 5.94 -7.22
CA VAL A 21 9.24 5.36 -6.59
C VAL A 21 10.17 6.47 -6.04
N GLY A 22 10.11 7.68 -6.61
CA GLY A 22 10.94 8.81 -6.19
C GLY A 22 12.40 8.66 -6.61
N THR A 23 12.66 7.92 -7.69
CA THR A 23 14.01 7.78 -8.24
C THR A 23 14.44 9.09 -8.90
N HIS A 24 15.75 9.34 -8.91
CA HIS A 24 16.37 10.49 -9.60
C HIS A 24 17.52 10.00 -10.48
N ILE A 25 17.28 8.91 -11.20
CA ILE A 25 18.23 8.23 -12.08
C ILE A 25 18.39 9.01 -13.39
N CYS A 26 17.32 9.59 -13.93
CA CYS A 26 17.34 10.36 -15.17
C CYS A 26 17.68 11.84 -14.97
N HIS A 27 17.53 12.35 -13.75
CA HIS A 27 18.00 13.68 -13.37
C HIS A 27 19.43 13.59 -12.84
N GLY A 28 20.39 13.83 -13.73
CA GLY A 28 21.82 13.71 -13.45
C GLY A 28 22.25 14.20 -12.06
N GLY A 29 22.83 13.29 -11.29
CA GLY A 29 23.80 13.58 -10.25
C GLY A 29 23.33 14.52 -9.14
N THR A 30 22.17 14.27 -8.54
CA THR A 30 21.94 14.63 -7.14
C THR A 30 21.10 13.53 -6.51
N THR A 31 21.75 12.66 -5.73
CA THR A 31 21.06 11.96 -4.64
C THR A 31 20.26 13.01 -3.88
N PRO A 32 18.93 12.90 -3.78
CA PRO A 32 18.17 13.80 -2.91
C PRO A 32 18.77 13.66 -1.52
N SER A 33 19.25 14.78 -0.98
CA SER A 33 19.53 14.83 0.46
C SER A 33 18.29 14.30 1.18
N PRO A 34 18.44 13.34 2.11
CA PRO A 34 17.31 12.85 2.90
C PRO A 34 16.64 14.08 3.50
N GLN A 35 15.38 14.35 3.14
CA GLN A 35 14.66 15.42 3.81
C GLN A 35 14.61 15.07 5.30
N PRO A 36 15.11 15.93 6.19
CA PRO A 36 15.03 15.67 7.63
C PRO A 36 13.55 15.53 8.01
N GLY A 37 13.13 14.31 8.36
CA GLY A 37 11.73 13.99 8.71
C GLY A 37 10.87 13.40 7.58
N GLY A 38 11.42 13.10 6.40
CA GLY A 38 10.73 12.36 5.34
C GLY A 38 10.81 10.84 5.51
N CYS A 39 9.74 10.12 5.19
CA CYS A 39 9.77 8.65 5.07
C CYS A 39 10.41 8.27 3.72
N ASN A 40 11.54 7.57 3.77
CA ASN A 40 12.30 7.13 2.60
C ASN A 40 12.30 5.59 2.51
N PRO A 41 12.55 5.01 1.32
CA PRO A 41 12.78 3.57 1.19
C PRO A 41 13.91 3.08 2.10
N SER A 42 13.70 1.93 2.75
CA SER A 42 14.73 1.24 3.54
C SER A 42 15.66 0.38 2.68
N GLY A 43 15.20 -0.02 1.49
CA GLY A 43 15.93 -0.90 0.58
C GLY A 43 15.08 -1.28 -0.63
N THR A 44 15.42 -2.40 -1.26
CA THR A 44 14.67 -2.98 -2.38
C THR A 44 14.66 -4.49 -2.33
N LEU A 45 13.56 -5.12 -2.74
CA LEU A 45 13.44 -6.55 -3.02
C LEU A 45 13.39 -6.80 -4.54
N MET A 46 14.01 -7.90 -4.97
CA MET A 46 14.00 -8.33 -6.37
C MET A 46 12.99 -9.46 -6.57
N CYS A 47 12.01 -9.23 -7.42
CA CYS A 47 10.87 -10.12 -7.63
C CYS A 47 10.71 -10.34 -9.12
N GLN A 48 10.91 -11.58 -9.58
CA GLN A 48 10.81 -11.96 -11.00
C GLN A 48 11.63 -11.05 -11.95
N GLY A 49 12.78 -10.54 -11.49
CA GLY A 49 13.66 -9.66 -12.28
C GLY A 49 13.32 -8.16 -12.18
N GLN A 50 12.28 -7.77 -11.44
CA GLN A 50 11.93 -6.38 -11.17
C GLN A 50 12.29 -5.98 -9.73
N SER A 51 12.76 -4.75 -9.55
CA SER A 51 13.11 -4.18 -8.24
C SER A 51 11.91 -3.43 -7.65
N TYR A 52 11.58 -3.74 -6.39
CA TYR A 52 10.50 -3.11 -5.62
C TYR A 52 11.07 -2.45 -4.37
N PRO A 53 10.71 -1.20 -4.05
CA PRO A 53 11.18 -0.54 -2.83
C PRO A 53 10.56 -1.18 -1.58
N THR A 54 11.34 -1.25 -0.51
CA THR A 54 10.86 -1.62 0.83
C THR A 54 10.83 -0.40 1.74
N TYR A 55 9.99 -0.44 2.78
CA TYR A 55 9.82 0.66 3.72
C TYR A 55 9.57 0.15 5.14
N ASP A 56 10.18 0.84 6.11
CA ASP A 56 9.89 0.68 7.54
C ASP A 56 8.92 1.76 8.07
N CYS A 57 8.58 2.73 7.22
CA CYS A 57 7.83 3.92 7.57
C CYS A 57 6.71 4.16 6.56
N SER A 58 5.78 5.03 6.92
CA SER A 58 4.72 5.54 6.05
C SER A 58 4.65 7.06 6.17
N PRO A 59 3.99 7.77 5.23
CA PRO A 59 3.78 9.21 5.37
C PRO A 59 3.10 9.59 6.69
N PRO A 60 3.31 10.80 7.23
CA PRO A 60 2.71 11.20 8.50
C PRO A 60 1.17 11.11 8.48
N VAL A 61 0.61 10.49 9.51
CA VAL A 61 -0.85 10.44 9.72
C VAL A 61 -1.37 11.82 10.10
N LYS A 62 -2.44 12.26 9.43
CA LYS A 62 -3.10 13.57 9.58
C LYS A 62 -4.59 13.39 9.86
N SER A 63 -5.32 14.50 10.04
CA SER A 63 -6.79 14.50 10.05
C SER A 63 -7.41 14.17 8.68
N SER A 64 -6.61 14.21 7.61
CA SER A 64 -6.95 13.72 6.27
C SER A 64 -5.66 13.26 5.60
N THR A 65 -5.33 11.98 5.79
CA THR A 65 -4.10 11.34 5.33
C THR A 65 -4.32 10.83 3.91
N PRO A 66 -3.60 11.34 2.89
CA PRO A 66 -3.67 10.78 1.53
C PRO A 66 -3.16 9.34 1.51
N ALA A 67 -3.86 8.47 0.80
CA ALA A 67 -3.50 7.08 0.64
C ALA A 67 -3.99 6.53 -0.70
N LYS A 68 -3.49 5.35 -1.05
CA LYS A 68 -4.04 4.51 -2.11
C LYS A 68 -4.90 3.42 -1.47
N LEU A 69 -6.08 3.19 -2.03
CA LEU A 69 -6.93 2.05 -1.69
C LEU A 69 -6.68 0.94 -2.71
N THR A 70 -6.32 -0.25 -2.22
CA THR A 70 -6.25 -1.51 -2.97
C THR A 70 -7.30 -2.49 -2.44
N ASN A 71 -7.47 -3.64 -3.08
CA ASN A 71 -8.38 -4.69 -2.65
C ASN A 71 -7.59 -5.93 -2.21
N ASN A 72 -8.01 -6.52 -1.08
CA ASN A 72 -7.44 -7.74 -0.52
C ASN A 72 -8.53 -8.71 -0.09
N ASP A 73 -8.28 -10.00 -0.25
CA ASP A 73 -9.12 -11.09 0.27
C ASP A 73 -8.59 -11.55 1.64
N PHE A 74 -9.34 -11.22 2.70
CA PHE A 74 -9.02 -11.56 4.10
C PHE A 74 -9.53 -12.95 4.52
N SER A 75 -10.14 -13.68 3.58
CA SER A 75 -10.73 -14.98 3.87
C SER A 75 -9.71 -16.11 3.78
N LYS A 76 -10.04 -17.25 4.40
CA LYS A 76 -9.17 -18.42 4.37
C LYS A 76 -9.01 -18.95 2.95
N GLY A 77 -7.77 -19.02 2.47
CA GLY A 77 -7.45 -19.46 1.11
C GLY A 77 -7.64 -18.37 0.06
N GLY A 78 -7.84 -17.13 0.48
CA GLY A 78 -7.72 -15.92 -0.35
C GLY A 78 -6.26 -15.56 -0.65
N ASP A 79 -6.06 -14.39 -1.24
CA ASP A 79 -4.74 -13.86 -1.62
C ASP A 79 -3.98 -13.16 -0.49
N GLY A 80 -4.64 -12.84 0.63
CA GLY A 80 -4.02 -12.27 1.83
C GLY A 80 -3.07 -13.22 2.59
N GLY A 81 -2.91 -14.45 2.12
CA GLY A 81 -1.99 -15.43 2.71
C GLY A 81 -2.49 -15.98 4.06
N GLY A 82 -1.83 -15.57 5.14
CA GLY A 82 -2.10 -16.00 6.51
C GLY A 82 -3.38 -15.39 7.12
N PRO A 83 -3.73 -15.78 8.36
CA PRO A 83 -4.70 -15.04 9.16
C PRO A 83 -4.21 -13.62 9.46
N SER A 84 -5.12 -12.67 9.67
CA SER A 84 -4.75 -11.27 9.89
C SER A 84 -4.04 -11.03 11.22
N GLU A 85 -3.01 -10.18 11.19
CA GLU A 85 -2.05 -10.00 12.28
C GLU A 85 -2.65 -9.48 13.60
N CYS A 86 -3.75 -8.71 13.55
CA CYS A 86 -4.30 -8.12 14.78
C CYS A 86 -5.00 -9.13 15.70
N ASP A 87 -5.57 -10.20 15.15
CA ASP A 87 -6.40 -11.16 15.89
C ASP A 87 -6.22 -12.62 15.48
N GLU A 88 -5.17 -12.91 14.70
CA GLU A 88 -4.78 -14.25 14.24
C GLU A 88 -5.94 -15.00 13.56
N SER A 89 -6.83 -14.25 12.89
CA SER A 89 -8.09 -14.77 12.34
C SER A 89 -8.28 -14.39 10.87
N TYR A 90 -8.96 -15.26 10.14
CA TYR A 90 -9.51 -14.91 8.83
C TYR A 90 -10.83 -14.17 8.99
N HIS A 91 -11.13 -13.27 8.07
CA HIS A 91 -12.33 -12.45 8.10
C HIS A 91 -13.14 -12.61 6.80
N SER A 92 -14.44 -12.33 6.87
CA SER A 92 -15.26 -12.28 5.67
C SER A 92 -15.00 -10.98 4.90
N ASN A 93 -14.89 -11.06 3.58
CA ASN A 93 -14.78 -9.85 2.74
C ASN A 93 -16.06 -9.00 2.71
N ASP A 94 -17.15 -9.50 3.31
CA ASP A 94 -18.36 -8.70 3.57
C ASP A 94 -18.23 -7.80 4.82
N GLU A 95 -17.19 -7.97 5.64
CA GLU A 95 -16.88 -7.10 6.77
C GLU A 95 -16.19 -5.82 6.31
N LEU A 96 -16.45 -4.70 6.99
CA LEU A 96 -15.77 -3.43 6.71
C LEU A 96 -14.40 -3.39 7.41
N ILE A 97 -13.43 -4.05 6.81
CA ILE A 97 -12.08 -4.24 7.36
C ILE A 97 -10.99 -3.82 6.38
N VAL A 98 -9.81 -3.49 6.93
CA VAL A 98 -8.63 -3.08 6.18
C VAL A 98 -7.31 -3.57 6.78
N ALA A 99 -6.30 -3.69 5.93
CA ALA A 99 -4.89 -3.69 6.29
C ALA A 99 -4.28 -2.28 6.10
N LEU A 100 -3.21 -1.97 6.82
CA LEU A 100 -2.46 -0.72 6.64
C LEU A 100 -0.99 -1.02 6.35
N SER A 101 -0.35 -0.22 5.47
CA SER A 101 1.11 -0.29 5.28
C SER A 101 1.86 -0.29 6.61
N THR A 102 2.97 -1.04 6.70
CA THR A 102 3.79 -1.23 7.91
C THR A 102 3.95 0.01 8.80
N GLY A 103 4.29 1.17 8.24
CA GLY A 103 4.47 2.40 9.01
C GLY A 103 3.18 2.97 9.60
N TRP A 104 2.03 2.77 8.93
CA TRP A 104 0.70 3.10 9.46
C TRP A 104 0.14 2.00 10.36
N TYR A 105 0.46 0.73 10.13
CA TYR A 105 0.16 -0.34 11.06
C TYR A 105 0.83 -0.08 12.43
N ASN A 106 2.10 0.35 12.40
CA ASN A 106 2.87 0.81 13.55
C ASN A 106 2.85 -0.24 14.69
N GLY A 107 3.28 -1.46 14.35
CA GLY A 107 3.36 -2.59 15.27
C GLY A 107 2.03 -2.91 15.97
N GLY A 108 0.92 -2.88 15.22
CA GLY A 108 -0.40 -3.18 15.74
C GLY A 108 -1.04 -2.09 16.60
N SER A 109 -0.42 -0.91 16.74
CA SER A 109 -0.99 0.18 17.56
C SER A 109 -2.39 0.65 17.14
N ARG A 110 -2.81 0.33 15.91
CA ARG A 110 -4.13 0.64 15.35
C ARG A 110 -5.06 -0.57 15.26
N CYS A 111 -4.63 -1.77 15.66
CA CYS A 111 -5.45 -2.98 15.65
C CYS A 111 -6.79 -2.78 16.35
N GLY A 112 -7.86 -3.24 15.70
CA GLY A 112 -9.23 -3.16 16.19
C GLY A 112 -9.83 -1.75 16.19
N LYS A 113 -9.07 -0.71 15.80
CA LYS A 113 -9.57 0.67 15.74
C LYS A 113 -10.23 0.93 14.38
N MET A 114 -11.18 1.85 14.40
CA MET A 114 -11.86 2.30 13.18
C MET A 114 -11.06 3.44 12.53
N ILE A 115 -10.98 3.39 11.20
CA ILE A 115 -10.56 4.51 10.37
C ILE A 115 -11.73 4.98 9.50
N GLN A 116 -11.81 6.28 9.26
CA GLN A 116 -12.75 6.86 8.32
C GLN A 116 -12.06 7.03 6.97
N ILE A 117 -12.50 6.30 5.95
CA ILE A 117 -12.02 6.40 4.58
C ILE A 117 -12.95 7.33 3.80
N THR A 118 -12.39 8.22 2.99
CA THR A 118 -13.11 9.13 2.09
C THR A 118 -12.61 8.95 0.66
N ALA A 119 -13.52 8.64 -0.25
CA ALA A 119 -13.23 8.54 -1.69
C ALA A 119 -13.42 9.89 -2.40
N SER A 120 -12.85 10.01 -3.60
CA SER A 120 -12.95 11.19 -4.46
C SER A 120 -14.39 11.54 -4.87
N ASN A 121 -15.29 10.55 -4.91
CA ASN A 121 -16.72 10.74 -5.16
C ASN A 121 -17.50 11.28 -3.94
N GLY A 122 -16.81 11.60 -2.84
CA GLY A 122 -17.38 12.14 -1.61
C GLY A 122 -17.98 11.10 -0.65
N LYS A 123 -18.08 9.83 -1.05
CA LYS A 123 -18.54 8.75 -0.17
C LYS A 123 -17.50 8.44 0.90
N ARG A 124 -18.02 7.99 2.04
CA ARG A 124 -17.22 7.68 3.23
C ARG A 124 -17.64 6.36 3.84
N VAL A 125 -16.68 5.62 4.38
CA VAL A 125 -16.93 4.39 5.13
C VAL A 125 -16.00 4.29 6.32
N ALA A 126 -16.51 3.83 7.46
CA ALA A 126 -15.69 3.49 8.61
C ALA A 126 -15.32 2.01 8.52
N ALA A 127 -14.05 1.69 8.64
CA ALA A 127 -13.54 0.33 8.55
C ALA A 127 -12.56 0.01 9.69
N LYS A 128 -12.58 -1.23 10.16
CA LYS A 128 -11.74 -1.71 11.27
C LYS A 128 -10.38 -2.16 10.73
N VAL A 129 -9.30 -1.71 11.35
CA VAL A 129 -7.94 -2.21 11.04
C VAL A 129 -7.79 -3.61 11.65
N VAL A 130 -7.52 -4.59 10.79
CA VAL A 130 -7.31 -5.99 11.20
C VAL A 130 -5.93 -6.52 10.83
N ASP A 131 -5.19 -5.84 9.96
CA ASP A 131 -3.98 -6.41 9.41
C ASP A 131 -2.89 -5.40 9.04
N GLU A 132 -1.71 -5.94 8.74
CA GLU A 132 -0.58 -5.24 8.14
C GLU A 132 -0.51 -5.53 6.64
N CYS A 133 -0.30 -4.50 5.83
CA CYS A 133 0.16 -4.64 4.45
C CYS A 133 1.69 -4.49 4.48
N ASP A 134 2.41 -5.62 4.48
CA ASP A 134 3.84 -5.66 4.77
C ASP A 134 4.66 -4.98 3.67
N SER A 135 5.28 -3.85 4.01
CA SER A 135 6.16 -3.09 3.10
C SER A 135 7.64 -3.43 3.25
N ARG A 136 7.99 -4.40 4.09
CA ARG A 136 9.37 -4.87 4.35
C ARG A 136 9.66 -6.18 3.63
N HIS A 137 8.69 -7.09 3.59
CA HIS A 137 8.83 -8.43 3.06
C HIS A 137 7.91 -8.67 1.87
N GLY A 138 8.17 -9.76 1.15
CA GLY A 138 7.54 -10.08 -0.11
C GLY A 138 8.45 -10.92 -0.99
N CYS A 139 7.92 -11.42 -2.09
CA CYS A 139 8.65 -12.12 -3.13
C CYS A 139 9.25 -13.46 -2.68
N ASP A 140 8.64 -14.04 -1.65
CA ASP A 140 8.94 -15.34 -1.09
C ASP A 140 7.67 -16.21 -1.08
N GLU A 141 7.79 -17.46 -0.65
CA GLU A 141 6.67 -18.40 -0.62
C GLU A 141 5.58 -18.00 0.39
N GLU A 142 5.96 -17.32 1.48
CA GLU A 142 5.04 -16.85 2.51
C GLU A 142 4.07 -15.80 1.96
N HIS A 143 4.58 -14.91 1.12
CA HIS A 143 3.81 -13.86 0.44
C HIS A 143 3.30 -14.29 -0.95
N ALA A 144 3.27 -15.59 -1.25
CA ALA A 144 2.88 -16.15 -2.56
C ALA A 144 3.61 -15.52 -3.77
N GLY A 145 4.85 -15.06 -3.56
CA GLY A 145 5.67 -14.38 -4.57
C GLY A 145 5.24 -12.95 -4.89
N GLN A 146 4.27 -12.38 -4.16
CA GLN A 146 3.80 -11.01 -4.36
C GLN A 146 4.85 -9.98 -3.92
N PRO A 147 4.95 -8.82 -4.59
CA PRO A 147 5.87 -7.76 -4.19
C PRO A 147 5.57 -7.18 -2.81
N PRO A 148 6.55 -6.55 -2.13
CA PRO A 148 6.28 -5.82 -0.90
C PRO A 148 5.24 -4.72 -1.13
N CYS A 149 4.42 -4.49 -0.11
CA CYS A 149 3.40 -3.45 -0.12
C CYS A 149 4.03 -2.06 -0.23
N PRO A 150 3.43 -1.12 -0.98
CA PRO A 150 3.81 0.28 -0.90
C PRO A 150 3.56 0.87 0.49
N ASN A 151 4.20 2.00 0.81
CA ASN A 151 4.17 2.57 2.15
C ASN A 151 2.96 3.46 2.47
N ASN A 152 2.01 3.60 1.55
CA ASN A 152 0.88 4.50 1.65
C ASN A 152 -0.46 3.84 1.25
N ILE A 153 -0.59 2.54 1.55
CA ILE A 153 -1.73 1.69 1.25
C ILE A 153 -2.68 1.59 2.44
N VAL A 154 -3.97 1.71 2.12
CA VAL A 154 -5.07 1.11 2.88
C VAL A 154 -5.58 -0.04 2.03
N ASP A 155 -5.46 -1.27 2.51
CA ASP A 155 -5.86 -2.43 1.72
C ASP A 155 -7.23 -2.92 2.16
N GLY A 156 -8.23 -2.76 1.31
CA GLY A 156 -9.64 -2.86 1.69
C GLY A 156 -10.33 -4.13 1.22
N SER A 157 -11.14 -4.71 2.10
CA SER A 157 -12.10 -5.75 1.76
C SER A 157 -13.12 -5.31 0.70
N ASP A 158 -13.81 -6.28 0.08
CA ASP A 158 -14.85 -6.05 -0.91
C ASP A 158 -15.97 -5.12 -0.39
N ALA A 159 -16.34 -5.25 0.88
CA ALA A 159 -17.35 -4.41 1.49
C ALA A 159 -16.92 -2.93 1.58
N VAL A 160 -15.63 -2.64 1.80
CA VAL A 160 -15.09 -1.27 1.81
C VAL A 160 -15.25 -0.63 0.43
N TRP A 161 -14.84 -1.33 -0.62
CA TRP A 161 -15.00 -0.88 -2.01
C TRP A 161 -16.47 -0.66 -2.37
N ARG A 162 -17.34 -1.61 -2.03
CA ARG A 162 -18.79 -1.54 -2.26
C ARG A 162 -19.44 -0.36 -1.53
N ALA A 163 -19.08 -0.13 -0.27
CA ALA A 163 -19.60 0.98 0.53
C ALA A 163 -19.17 2.35 -0.02
N LEU A 164 -17.94 2.45 -0.53
CA LEU A 164 -17.45 3.64 -1.23
C LEU A 164 -18.02 3.79 -2.64
N GLY A 165 -18.76 2.80 -3.14
CA GLY A 165 -19.33 2.79 -4.50
C GLY A 165 -18.25 2.82 -5.58
N LEU A 166 -17.15 2.11 -5.34
CA LEU A 166 -16.01 1.99 -6.24
C LEU A 166 -16.00 0.61 -6.90
N ASP A 167 -15.48 0.55 -8.13
CA ASP A 167 -15.23 -0.72 -8.82
C ASP A 167 -13.82 -1.22 -8.48
N LYS A 168 -13.74 -2.34 -7.75
CA LYS A 168 -12.45 -2.93 -7.36
C LYS A 168 -11.60 -3.42 -8.53
N ASN A 169 -12.21 -3.65 -9.70
CA ASN A 169 -11.49 -4.11 -10.89
C ASN A 169 -10.56 -3.04 -11.49
N VAL A 170 -10.66 -1.77 -11.05
CA VAL A 170 -9.67 -0.74 -11.39
C VAL A 170 -8.33 -0.95 -10.68
N GLY A 171 -8.30 -1.83 -9.67
CA GLY A 171 -7.12 -2.20 -8.90
C GLY A 171 -6.77 -1.22 -7.80
N VAL A 172 -6.61 0.07 -8.13
CA VAL A 172 -6.13 1.08 -7.18
C VAL A 172 -6.81 2.44 -7.39
N VAL A 173 -7.16 3.12 -6.30
CA VAL A 173 -7.70 4.49 -6.34
C VAL A 173 -7.10 5.39 -5.26
N ASP A 174 -7.17 6.69 -5.48
CA ASP A 174 -6.84 7.70 -4.47
C ASP A 174 -7.96 7.87 -3.44
N ILE A 175 -7.59 7.89 -2.16
CA ILE A 175 -8.48 8.16 -1.02
C ILE A 175 -7.79 9.10 -0.02
N THR A 176 -8.56 9.57 0.96
CA THR A 176 -7.98 10.03 2.23
C THR A 176 -8.54 9.23 3.40
N TRP A 177 -7.80 9.16 4.49
CA TRP A 177 -8.26 8.51 5.73
C TRP A 177 -7.83 9.25 7.00
N SER A 178 -8.56 9.02 8.08
CA SER A 178 -8.21 9.45 9.43
C SER A 178 -8.63 8.39 10.44
N MET A 179 -8.14 8.46 11.68
CA MET A 179 -8.80 7.74 12.77
C MET A 179 -10.26 8.24 12.87
N ALA A 180 -11.20 7.32 13.12
CA ALA A 180 -12.62 7.64 13.31
C ALA A 180 -12.91 8.00 14.78
#